data_AF-A0A1Y5PGD2-F1
#
_entry.id   AF-A0A1Y5PGD2-F1
#
_cell.length_a   1.000
_cell.length_b   1.000
_cell.length_c   1.000
_cell.angle_alpha   90.00
_cell.angle_beta   90.00
_cell.angle_gamma   90.00
#
_symmetry.space_group_name_H-M   'P 1'
#
loop_
_entity.id
_entity.type
_entity.pdbx_description
1 polymer ?
#
loop_
_entity_poly.entity_id
_entity_poly.type
_entity_poly.pdbx_seq_one_letter_code
_entity_poly.pdbx_strand_id
1 'polypeptide(L)'
;MPRILREVGGLVIAEDGPLLLVVDRGNGPPAVLAFVTGVVTLVFGGFSAVSLVAAGPAGLGIGFLTAGLAAAAVTVAVVRRIRRTRSIPVSDYRPVAVFDRAAQVYRDADGRVVAALNTVTFHRRLQLGSSSPKLVAETPSGSHVLLRGNPFTGGLGDLDSVLTAAVAI
;
A
#
# COMPACT_ATOMS: atom_id res chain seq x y z
N MET A 1 5.32 20.63 9.32
CA MET A 1 4.38 19.90 8.45
C MET A 1 5.23 18.91 7.66
N PRO A 2 4.92 17.60 7.74
CA PRO A 2 5.75 16.59 7.10
C PRO A 2 5.77 16.79 5.58
N ARG A 3 6.96 16.89 5.00
CA ARG A 3 7.19 16.92 3.55
C ARG A 3 7.24 15.49 3.03
N ILE A 4 6.35 15.11 2.13
CA ILE A 4 6.38 13.78 1.50
C ILE A 4 7.59 13.74 0.55
N LEU A 5 8.52 12.82 0.79
CA LEU A 5 9.64 12.55 -0.11
C LEU A 5 9.22 11.59 -1.21
N ARG A 6 8.48 10.54 -0.84
CA ARG A 6 7.98 9.55 -1.78
C ARG A 6 6.71 8.88 -1.29
N GLU A 7 5.77 8.69 -2.20
CA GLU A 7 4.54 7.94 -1.98
C GLU A 7 4.38 6.89 -3.09
N VAL A 8 4.19 5.62 -2.70
CA VAL A 8 3.85 4.51 -3.60
C VAL A 8 2.58 3.85 -3.07
N GLY A 9 1.44 4.20 -3.66
CA GLY A 9 0.15 3.59 -3.36
C GLY A 9 -0.42 3.95 -1.98
N GLY A 10 0.03 3.29 -0.93
CA GLY A 10 -0.29 3.61 0.47
C GLY A 10 0.94 3.72 1.36
N LEU A 11 2.12 3.46 0.81
CA LEU A 11 3.39 3.47 1.51
C LEU A 11 4.03 4.84 1.31
N VAL A 12 4.42 5.51 2.39
CA VAL A 12 4.87 6.90 2.38
C VAL A 12 6.17 7.02 3.17
N ILE A 13 7.15 7.71 2.59
CA ILE A 13 8.32 8.25 3.28
C ILE A 13 8.13 9.76 3.33
N ALA A 14 8.11 10.31 4.54
CA ALA A 14 7.96 11.74 4.77
C ALA A 14 9.04 12.25 5.73
N GLU A 15 9.40 13.51 5.58
CA GLU A 15 10.39 14.20 6.40
C GLU A 15 9.68 15.27 7.25
N ASP A 16 9.89 15.25 8.56
CA ASP A 16 9.42 16.28 9.48
C ASP A 16 10.62 16.80 10.29
N GLY A 17 11.32 17.79 9.71
CA GLY A 17 12.58 18.28 10.24
C GLY A 17 13.64 17.17 10.30
N PRO A 18 14.27 16.90 11.46
CA PRO A 18 15.27 15.83 11.58
C PRO A 18 14.67 14.42 11.51
N LEU A 19 13.35 14.29 11.62
CA LEU A 19 12.67 13.00 11.66
C LEU A 19 12.27 12.54 10.26
N LEU A 20 12.65 11.33 9.90
CA LEU A 20 12.20 10.65 8.70
C LEU A 20 11.18 9.58 9.08
N LEU A 21 9.94 9.79 8.64
CA LEU A 21 8.78 8.98 8.96
C LEU A 21 8.51 7.98 7.84
N VAL A 22 8.36 6.72 8.20
CA VAL A 22 7.90 5.66 7.29
C VAL A 22 6.50 5.25 7.71
N VAL A 23 5.53 5.42 6.80
CA VAL A 23 4.10 5.27 7.09
C VAL A 23 3.47 4.29 6.11
N ASP A 24 2.62 3.40 6.63
CA ASP A 24 1.73 2.55 5.84
C ASP A 24 0.28 2.96 6.09
N ARG A 25 -0.41 3.45 5.04
CA ARG A 25 -1.83 3.83 5.09
C ARG A 25 -2.79 2.64 5.03
N GLY A 26 -2.29 1.40 4.92
CA GLY A 26 -3.10 0.19 4.92
C GLY A 26 -3.93 -0.02 3.64
N ASN A 27 -3.53 0.59 2.52
CA ASN A 27 -4.29 0.54 1.26
C ASN A 27 -4.16 -0.81 0.50
N GLY A 28 -3.32 -1.73 0.98
CA GLY A 28 -3.07 -3.02 0.33
C GLY A 28 -4.32 -3.89 0.15
N PRO A 29 -4.99 -4.35 1.22
CA PRO A 29 -6.19 -5.18 1.11
C PRO A 29 -7.34 -4.50 0.35
N PRO A 30 -7.64 -3.19 0.58
CA PRO A 30 -8.60 -2.47 -0.26
C PRO A 30 -8.25 -2.49 -1.76
N ALA A 31 -6.98 -2.35 -2.13
CA ALA A 31 -6.59 -2.38 -3.55
C ALA A 31 -6.83 -3.76 -4.20
N VAL A 32 -6.54 -4.86 -3.48
CA VAL A 32 -6.86 -6.23 -3.93
C VAL A 32 -8.37 -6.36 -4.14
N LEU A 33 -9.17 -5.93 -3.17
CA LEU A 33 -10.63 -6.01 -3.26
C LEU A 33 -11.19 -5.19 -4.43
N ALA A 34 -10.69 -3.97 -4.64
CA ALA A 34 -11.07 -3.13 -5.77
C ALA A 34 -10.75 -3.81 -7.11
N PHE A 35 -9.57 -4.43 -7.23
CA PHE A 35 -9.19 -5.16 -8.42
C PHE A 35 -10.13 -6.35 -8.69
N VAL A 36 -10.30 -7.24 -7.70
CA VAL A 36 -11.14 -8.44 -7.84
C VAL A 36 -12.58 -8.05 -8.18
N THR A 37 -13.18 -7.09 -7.47
CA THR A 37 -14.55 -6.64 -7.74
C THR A 37 -14.68 -5.95 -9.10
N GLY A 38 -13.65 -5.24 -9.56
CA GLY A 38 -13.61 -4.66 -10.90
C GLY A 38 -13.60 -5.74 -11.99
N VAL A 39 -12.80 -6.79 -11.83
CA VAL A 39 -12.79 -7.94 -12.75
C VAL A 39 -14.14 -8.65 -12.77
N VAL A 40 -14.72 -8.92 -11.60
CA VAL A 40 -16.06 -9.52 -11.49
C VAL A 40 -17.10 -8.65 -12.21
N THR A 41 -17.07 -7.34 -12.01
CA THR A 41 -17.95 -6.39 -12.72
C THR A 41 -17.84 -6.55 -14.23
N LEU A 42 -16.62 -6.60 -14.76
CA LEU A 42 -16.37 -6.72 -16.20
C LEU A 42 -16.90 -8.06 -16.75
N VAL A 43 -16.60 -9.16 -16.05
CA VAL A 43 -17.01 -10.51 -16.46
C VAL A 43 -18.53 -10.64 -16.50
N PHE A 44 -19.20 -10.27 -15.40
CA PHE A 44 -20.66 -10.36 -15.30
C PHE A 44 -21.37 -9.36 -16.22
N GLY A 45 -20.82 -8.16 -16.41
CA GLY A 45 -21.31 -7.20 -17.39
C GLY A 45 -21.23 -7.73 -18.83
N GLY A 46 -20.10 -8.36 -19.18
CA GLY A 46 -19.91 -8.99 -20.49
C GLY A 46 -20.90 -10.14 -20.73
N PHE A 47 -21.04 -11.06 -19.79
CA PHE A 47 -22.00 -12.17 -19.90
C PHE A 47 -23.45 -11.69 -19.96
N SER A 48 -23.80 -10.65 -19.20
CA SER A 48 -25.13 -10.04 -19.27
C SER A 48 -25.40 -9.47 -20.67
N ALA A 49 -24.46 -8.71 -21.24
CA ALA A 49 -24.59 -8.14 -22.58
C ALA A 49 -24.76 -9.22 -23.65
N VAL A 50 -23.93 -10.27 -23.62
CA VAL A 50 -24.03 -11.39 -24.56
C VAL A 50 -25.37 -12.10 -24.42
N SER A 51 -25.80 -12.40 -23.19
CA SER A 51 -27.05 -13.14 -22.97
C SER A 51 -28.28 -12.36 -23.42
N LEU A 52 -28.30 -11.03 -23.28
CA LEU A 52 -29.42 -10.19 -23.68
C LEU A 52 -29.44 -9.94 -25.19
N VAL A 53 -28.27 -9.75 -25.81
CA VAL A 53 -28.15 -9.45 -27.25
C VAL A 53 -28.27 -10.69 -28.12
N ALA A 54 -27.71 -11.83 -27.70
CA ALA A 54 -27.76 -13.08 -28.46
C ALA A 54 -29.06 -13.88 -28.29
N ALA A 55 -30.14 -13.23 -27.82
CA ALA A 55 -31.43 -13.85 -27.50
C ALA A 55 -31.32 -15.08 -26.56
N GLY A 56 -30.33 -15.06 -25.65
CA GLY A 56 -30.20 -16.04 -24.60
C GLY A 56 -31.29 -15.89 -23.53
N PRO A 57 -31.35 -16.78 -22.53
CA PRO A 57 -32.38 -16.73 -21.50
C PRO A 57 -32.33 -15.40 -20.74
N ALA A 58 -33.38 -14.58 -20.87
CA ALA A 58 -33.43 -13.24 -20.29
C ALA A 58 -33.20 -13.24 -18.76
N GLY A 59 -33.70 -14.26 -18.06
CA GLY A 59 -33.47 -14.42 -16.62
C GLY A 59 -31.98 -14.56 -16.25
N LEU A 60 -31.18 -15.24 -17.08
CA LEU A 60 -29.72 -15.33 -16.87
C LEU A 60 -29.05 -13.98 -17.15
N GLY A 61 -29.43 -13.29 -18.23
CA GLY A 61 -28.91 -11.97 -18.55
C GLY A 61 -29.17 -10.94 -17.44
N ILE A 62 -30.37 -10.95 -16.86
CA ILE A 62 -30.74 -10.12 -15.71
C ILE A 62 -29.93 -10.51 -14.46
N GLY A 63 -29.81 -11.82 -14.18
CA GLY A 63 -29.01 -12.32 -13.06
C GLY A 63 -27.54 -11.91 -13.13
N PHE A 64 -26.94 -11.96 -14.32
CA PHE A 64 -25.58 -11.48 -14.53
C PHE A 64 -25.48 -9.95 -14.37
N LEU A 65 -26.48 -9.20 -14.84
CA LEU A 65 -26.51 -7.75 -14.69
C LEU A 65 -26.53 -7.34 -13.22
N THR A 66 -27.40 -7.94 -12.41
CA THR A 66 -27.52 -7.59 -10.99
C THR A 66 -26.25 -7.91 -10.22
N ALA A 67 -25.61 -9.06 -10.49
CA ALA A 67 -24.32 -9.41 -9.91
C ALA A 67 -23.21 -8.43 -10.33
N GLY A 68 -23.16 -8.06 -11.61
CA GLY A 68 -22.19 -7.08 -12.12
C GLY A 68 -22.36 -5.69 -11.49
N LEU A 69 -23.60 -5.21 -11.35
CA LEU A 69 -23.90 -3.92 -10.70
C LEU A 69 -23.56 -3.92 -9.21
N ALA A 70 -23.82 -5.03 -8.51
CA ALA A 70 -23.44 -5.17 -7.10
C ALA A 70 -21.91 -5.12 -6.94
N ALA A 71 -21.17 -5.85 -7.77
CA ALA A 71 -19.71 -5.80 -7.78
C ALA A 71 -19.18 -4.38 -8.08
N ALA A 72 -19.81 -3.68 -9.05
CA ALA A 72 -19.44 -2.31 -9.41
C ALA A 72 -19.61 -1.34 -8.23
N ALA A 73 -20.72 -1.45 -7.50
CA ALA A 73 -20.99 -0.63 -6.32
C ALA A 73 -19.92 -0.85 -5.24
N VAL A 74 -19.50 -2.11 -5.02
CA VAL A 74 -18.40 -2.44 -4.10
C VAL A 74 -17.09 -1.83 -4.57
N THR A 75 -16.73 -1.97 -5.85
CA THR A 75 -15.52 -1.35 -6.40
C THR A 75 -15.49 0.16 -6.17
N VAL A 76 -16.60 0.85 -6.46
CA VAL A 76 -16.71 2.30 -6.24
C VAL A 76 -16.55 2.66 -4.77
N ALA A 77 -17.20 1.93 -3.86
CA ALA A 77 -17.08 2.17 -2.42
C ALA A 77 -15.64 2.00 -1.93
N VAL A 78 -14.96 0.95 -2.37
CA VAL A 78 -13.56 0.65 -2.00
C VAL A 78 -12.60 1.69 -2.57
N VAL A 79 -12.76 2.09 -3.83
CA VAL A 79 -11.95 3.15 -4.44
C VAL A 79 -12.14 4.48 -3.71
N ARG A 80 -13.38 4.83 -3.33
CA ARG A 80 -13.65 6.02 -2.52
C ARG A 80 -12.96 5.94 -1.15
N ARG A 81 -12.95 4.76 -0.52
CA ARG A 81 -12.22 4.55 0.74
C ARG A 81 -10.72 4.77 0.57
N ILE A 82 -10.10 4.23 -0.48
CA ILE A 82 -8.67 4.43 -0.79
C ILE A 82 -8.37 5.92 -1.05
N ARG A 83 -9.24 6.63 -1.77
CA ARG A 83 -9.08 8.07 -1.99
C ARG A 83 -9.16 8.86 -0.69
N ARG A 84 -10.09 8.51 0.20
CA ARG A 84 -10.24 9.13 1.53
C ARG A 84 -9.02 8.90 2.41
N THR A 85 -8.47 7.68 2.44
CA THR A 85 -7.26 7.41 3.24
C THR A 85 -6.05 8.18 2.70
N ARG A 86 -5.93 8.35 1.37
CA ARG A 86 -4.85 9.16 0.78
C ARG A 86 -4.98 10.66 1.06
N SER A 87 -6.19 11.18 1.28
CA SER A 87 -6.38 12.59 1.63
C SER A 87 -6.13 12.91 3.10
N ILE A 88 -6.01 11.89 3.96
CA ILE A 88 -5.68 12.09 5.38
C ILE A 88 -4.21 12.54 5.50
N PRO A 89 -3.92 13.61 6.26
CA PRO A 89 -2.55 14.05 6.52
C PRO A 89 -1.66 12.94 7.06
N VAL A 90 -0.39 12.93 6.67
CA VAL A 90 0.58 11.90 7.12
C VAL A 90 0.80 11.96 8.63
N SER A 91 0.62 13.14 9.24
CA SER A 91 0.70 13.36 10.70
C SER A 91 -0.32 12.54 11.49
N ASP A 92 -1.45 12.19 10.87
CA ASP A 92 -2.55 11.51 11.55
C ASP A 92 -2.37 9.99 11.52
N TYR A 93 -1.35 9.51 10.80
CA TYR A 93 -0.96 8.11 10.77
C TYR A 93 0.14 7.84 11.77
N ARG A 94 0.03 6.69 12.44
CA ARG A 94 1.11 6.14 13.24
C ARG A 94 2.25 5.68 12.32
N PRO A 95 3.47 6.24 12.44
CA PRO A 95 4.63 5.73 11.69
C PRO A 95 4.94 4.29 12.07
N VAL A 96 5.31 3.48 11.08
CA VAL A 96 5.82 2.12 11.29
C VAL A 96 7.27 2.17 11.78
N ALA A 97 8.01 3.18 11.32
CA ALA A 97 9.39 3.45 11.69
C ALA A 97 9.67 4.95 11.64
N VAL A 98 10.55 5.40 12.53
CA VAL A 98 11.06 6.77 12.57
C VAL A 98 12.57 6.73 12.61
N PHE A 99 13.23 7.40 11.66
CA PHE A 99 14.68 7.58 11.67
C PHE A 99 14.98 9.01 12.09
N ASP A 100 15.53 9.17 13.29
CA ASP A 100 15.87 10.46 13.87
C ASP A 100 17.34 10.77 13.57
N ARG A 101 17.55 11.76 12.69
CA ARG A 101 18.89 12.18 12.27
C ARG A 101 19.59 13.04 13.31
N ALA A 102 18.85 13.76 14.14
CA ALA A 102 19.45 14.57 15.20
C ALA A 102 19.98 13.68 16.33
N ALA A 103 19.20 12.68 16.73
CA ALA A 103 19.61 11.71 17.73
C ALA A 103 20.41 10.53 17.17
N GLN A 104 20.54 10.42 15.84
CA GLN A 104 21.22 9.32 15.13
C GLN A 104 20.68 7.93 15.53
N VAL A 105 19.36 7.78 15.61
CA VAL A 105 18.70 6.53 16.00
C VAL A 105 17.52 6.15 15.11
N TYR A 106 17.33 4.84 14.93
CA TYR A 106 16.11 4.24 14.40
C TYR A 106 15.18 3.86 15.55
N ARG A 107 13.91 4.28 15.47
CA ARG A 107 12.82 3.94 16.36
C ARG A 107 11.72 3.16 15.66
N ASP A 108 11.16 2.17 16.33
CA ASP A 108 10.00 1.42 15.84
C ASP A 108 8.69 2.22 15.98
N ALA A 109 7.57 1.59 15.61
CA ALA A 109 6.24 2.17 15.72
C ALA A 109 5.84 2.54 17.16
N ASP A 110 6.41 1.86 18.17
CA ASP A 110 6.18 2.13 19.60
C ASP A 110 7.10 3.25 20.13
N GLY A 111 7.95 3.81 19.28
CA GLY A 111 8.91 4.86 19.62
C GLY A 111 10.16 4.34 20.33
N ARG A 112 10.32 3.02 20.44
CA ARG A 112 11.46 2.38 21.10
C ARG A 112 12.67 2.45 20.18
N VAL A 113 13.82 2.78 20.74
CA VAL A 113 15.09 2.79 20.00
C VAL A 113 15.47 1.35 19.67
N VAL A 114 15.59 1.06 18.38
CA VAL A 114 15.96 -0.27 17.86
C VAL A 114 17.46 -0.34 17.60
N ALA A 115 18.04 0.68 16.96
CA ALA A 115 19.45 0.69 16.60
C ALA A 115 19.98 2.13 16.36
N ALA A 116 21.31 2.28 16.39
CA ALA A 116 21.97 3.50 15.93
C ALA A 116 21.88 3.60 14.40
N LEU A 117 21.63 4.81 13.88
CA LEU A 117 21.29 5.03 12.47
C LEU A 117 22.40 4.58 11.51
N ASN A 118 23.67 4.77 11.89
CA ASN A 118 24.84 4.33 11.13
C ASN A 118 25.01 2.81 11.03
N THR A 119 24.27 2.03 11.82
CA THR A 119 24.25 0.56 11.76
C THR A 119 23.06 0.00 10.99
N VAL A 120 22.17 0.88 10.50
CA VAL A 120 20.97 0.49 9.77
C VAL A 120 21.24 0.47 8.28
N THR A 121 20.90 -0.64 7.62
CA THR A 121 20.91 -0.72 6.15
C THR A 121 19.54 -1.12 5.62
N PHE A 122 19.16 -0.63 4.44
CA PHE A 122 17.83 -0.87 3.87
C PHE A 122 17.92 -1.80 2.68
N HIS A 123 17.08 -2.84 2.69
CA HIS A 123 17.08 -3.86 1.65
C HIS A 123 15.67 -4.22 1.21
N ARG A 124 15.56 -4.60 -0.07
CA ARG A 124 14.38 -5.28 -0.61
C ARG A 124 14.55 -6.78 -0.44
N ARG A 125 13.64 -7.42 0.28
CA ARG A 125 13.63 -8.89 0.44
C ARG A 125 12.35 -9.50 -0.09
N LEU A 126 12.48 -10.55 -0.91
CA LEU A 126 11.37 -11.42 -1.29
C LEU A 126 11.06 -12.42 -0.18
N GLN A 127 9.80 -12.80 -0.02
CA GLN A 127 9.41 -13.85 0.92
C GLN A 127 9.11 -15.14 0.14
N LEU A 128 9.62 -16.28 0.62
CA LEU A 128 9.22 -17.58 0.08
C LEU A 128 7.68 -17.73 0.12
N GLY A 129 7.08 -18.04 -1.03
CA GLY A 129 5.62 -18.16 -1.19
C GLY A 129 4.89 -16.84 -1.48
N SER A 130 5.59 -15.71 -1.62
CA SER A 130 4.98 -14.44 -2.01
C SER A 130 5.86 -13.64 -2.97
N SER A 131 5.30 -13.26 -4.12
CA SER A 131 5.97 -12.42 -5.12
C SER A 131 6.02 -10.93 -4.72
N SER A 132 5.54 -10.57 -3.52
CA SER A 132 5.54 -9.18 -3.04
C SER A 132 6.78 -8.88 -2.22
N PRO A 133 7.69 -7.99 -2.68
CA PRO A 133 8.88 -7.64 -1.93
C PRO A 133 8.54 -6.84 -0.67
N LYS A 134 9.38 -6.97 0.34
CA LYS A 134 9.34 -6.19 1.59
C LYS A 134 10.50 -5.23 1.62
N LEU A 135 10.24 -4.01 2.11
CA LEU A 135 11.29 -3.11 2.53
C LEU A 135 11.65 -3.42 3.98
N VAL A 136 12.93 -3.62 4.23
CA VAL A 136 13.44 -4.10 5.50
C VAL A 136 14.58 -3.21 5.97
N ALA A 137 14.57 -2.83 7.24
CA ALA A 137 15.73 -2.30 7.94
C ALA A 137 16.50 -3.46 8.56
N GLU A 138 17.75 -3.62 8.20
CA GLU A 138 18.69 -4.54 8.83
C GLU A 138 19.49 -3.80 9.89
N THR A 139 19.56 -4.40 11.07
CA THR A 139 20.22 -3.88 12.26
C THR A 139 21.07 -4.97 12.90
N PRO A 140 22.00 -4.65 13.82
CA PRO A 140 22.76 -5.66 14.55
C PRO A 140 21.88 -6.64 15.33
N SER A 141 20.70 -6.21 15.79
CA SER A 141 19.72 -7.03 16.51
C SER A 141 18.85 -7.90 15.59
N GLY A 142 18.90 -7.68 14.28
CA GLY A 142 18.14 -8.46 13.30
C GLY A 142 17.42 -7.60 12.25
N SER A 143 16.46 -8.25 11.59
CA SER A 143 15.76 -7.75 10.41
C SER A 143 14.36 -7.26 10.77
N HIS A 144 14.05 -6.00 10.46
CA HIS A 144 12.79 -5.35 10.77
C HIS A 144 12.05 -4.97 9.50
N VAL A 145 10.86 -5.52 9.29
CA VAL A 145 10.03 -5.20 8.11
C VAL A 145 9.41 -3.82 8.31
N LEU A 146 9.72 -2.89 7.41
CA LEU A 146 9.18 -1.53 7.42
C LEU A 146 7.88 -1.45 6.63
N LEU A 147 7.92 -1.91 5.38
CA LEU A 147 6.81 -1.81 4.45
C LEU A 147 6.70 -3.09 3.62
N ARG A 148 5.48 -3.41 3.20
CA ARG A 148 5.23 -4.51 2.25
C ARG A 148 4.67 -3.95 0.96
N GLY A 149 5.36 -4.24 -0.14
CA GLY A 149 4.86 -3.90 -1.45
C GLY A 149 3.57 -4.66 -1.75
N ASN A 150 2.70 -4.05 -2.55
CA ASN A 150 1.53 -4.72 -3.09
C ASN A 150 1.41 -4.41 -4.58
N PRO A 151 1.30 -5.43 -5.45
CA PRO A 151 1.30 -5.25 -6.90
C PRO A 151 0.14 -4.36 -7.40
N PHE A 152 -1.00 -4.39 -6.70
CA PHE A 152 -2.18 -3.57 -7.03
C PHE A 152 -2.04 -2.10 -6.58
N THR A 153 -0.93 -1.76 -5.92
CA THR A 153 -0.63 -0.41 -5.45
C THR A 153 0.71 0.16 -5.95
N GLY A 154 1.36 -0.52 -6.90
CA GLY A 154 2.67 -0.12 -7.44
C GLY A 154 3.88 -0.76 -6.75
N GLY A 155 3.66 -1.76 -5.89
CA GLY A 155 4.74 -2.49 -5.20
C GLY A 155 5.46 -1.61 -4.18
N LEU A 156 6.80 -1.62 -4.21
CA LEU A 156 7.66 -0.74 -3.40
C LEU A 156 8.23 0.44 -4.21
N GLY A 157 8.02 0.50 -5.53
CA GLY A 157 8.60 1.55 -6.39
C GLY A 157 10.12 1.64 -6.28
N ASP A 158 10.60 2.76 -5.76
CA ASP A 158 11.98 3.20 -5.46
C ASP A 158 12.14 3.62 -3.98
N LEU A 159 11.27 3.12 -3.09
CA LEU A 159 11.24 3.55 -1.68
C LEU A 159 12.53 3.24 -0.90
N ASP A 160 13.23 2.16 -1.21
CA ASP A 160 14.52 1.82 -0.59
C ASP A 160 15.62 2.83 -0.90
N SER A 161 15.75 3.24 -2.17
CA SER A 161 16.77 4.20 -2.58
C SER A 161 16.48 5.59 -2.01
N VAL A 162 15.20 6.01 -2.02
CA VAL A 162 14.78 7.26 -1.36
C VAL A 162 15.03 7.22 0.14
N LEU A 163 14.70 6.11 0.81
CA LEU A 163 14.93 5.97 2.25
C LEU A 163 16.43 6.03 2.58
N THR A 164 17.24 5.29 1.82
CA THR A 164 18.69 5.25 1.99
C THR A 164 19.32 6.63 1.80
N ALA A 165 18.92 7.33 0.73
CA ALA A 165 19.40 8.68 0.45
C ALA A 165 18.98 9.67 1.54
N ALA A 166 17.72 9.61 1.99
CA ALA A 166 17.19 10.54 2.99
C ALA A 166 17.78 10.34 4.40
N VAL A 167 18.17 9.11 4.75
CA VAL A 167 18.85 8.81 6.01
C VAL A 167 20.30 9.32 6.04
N ALA A 168 20.94 9.42 4.87
CA ALA A 168 22.35 9.83 4.76
C ALA A 168 22.58 11.36 4.81
N ILE A 169 21.51 12.16 4.84
CA ILE A 169 21.54 13.64 4.89
C ILE A 169 21.56 14.09 6.35
#